data_AF-L9ZMX6-F1
#
_entry.id   AF-L9ZMX6-F1
#
_cell.length_a   1.000
_cell.length_b   1.000
_cell.length_c   1.000
_cell.angle_alpha   90.00
_cell.angle_beta   90.00
_cell.angle_gamma   90.00
#
_symmetry.space_group_name_H-M   'P 1'
#
loop_
_entity.id
_entity.type
_entity.pdbx_description
1 polymer ?
#
loop_
_entity_poly.entity_id
_entity_poly.type
_entity_poly.pdbx_seq_one_letter_code
_entity_poly.pdbx_strand_id
1 'polypeptide(L)'
;MTTRPRLRLGRTLIPGVLAIALFGLMALIVLNTSFGDGQGFPDGIAITSELGYAMFDLDPLQSEAGSIPNTEAFLAAFLLIALALDAALDGAIVLAKREENGEPIVALPQDGGSVSGPAQDEQTAATDGGVSDTGAETSAASTDDTDTESETETGGDDR
;
A
#
# COMPACT_ATOMS: atom_id res chain seq x y z
N MET A 1 26.48 -38.81 -9.25
CA MET A 1 26.18 -38.14 -10.53
C MET A 1 25.72 -36.74 -10.21
N THR A 2 26.47 -35.70 -10.61
CA THR A 2 26.10 -34.31 -10.34
C THR A 2 25.38 -33.74 -11.57
N THR A 3 24.07 -33.53 -11.45
CA THR A 3 23.26 -32.89 -12.48
C THR A 3 23.82 -31.50 -12.80
N ARG A 4 24.10 -31.23 -14.08
CA ARG A 4 24.54 -29.90 -14.52
C ARG A 4 23.36 -28.91 -14.53
N PRO A 5 23.56 -27.66 -14.08
CA PRO A 5 22.52 -26.63 -14.14
C PRO A 5 22.11 -26.36 -15.60
N ARG A 6 20.81 -26.37 -15.88
CA ARG A 6 20.26 -25.97 -17.19
C ARG A 6 19.72 -24.56 -17.10
N LEU A 7 20.39 -23.62 -17.77
CA LEU A 7 19.93 -22.24 -17.87
C LEU A 7 18.72 -22.15 -18.81
N ARG A 8 17.63 -21.56 -18.34
CA ARG A 8 16.43 -21.30 -19.16
C ARG A 8 16.68 -20.08 -20.05
N LEU A 9 17.23 -20.30 -21.24
CA LEU A 9 17.58 -19.27 -22.22
C LEU A 9 16.44 -18.87 -23.17
N GLY A 10 15.19 -19.22 -22.85
CA GLY A 10 14.02 -18.94 -23.69
C GLY A 10 13.38 -17.57 -23.43
N ARG A 11 12.04 -17.51 -23.51
CA ARG A 11 11.20 -16.32 -23.24
C ARG A 11 11.50 -15.65 -21.88
N THR A 12 12.05 -16.41 -20.93
CA THR A 12 12.49 -15.93 -19.60
C THR A 12 13.65 -14.94 -19.64
N LEU A 13 14.36 -14.81 -20.76
CA LEU A 13 15.48 -13.87 -20.91
C LEU A 13 15.00 -12.47 -21.32
N ILE A 14 13.79 -12.34 -21.89
CA ILE A 14 13.25 -11.07 -22.38
C ILE A 14 13.24 -9.97 -21.29
N PRO A 15 12.77 -10.23 -20.05
CA PRO A 15 12.79 -9.21 -19.00
C PRO A 15 14.22 -8.75 -18.67
N GLY A 16 15.18 -9.67 -18.71
CA GLY A 16 16.60 -9.37 -18.46
C GLY A 16 17.22 -8.53 -19.58
N VAL A 17 16.94 -8.84 -20.85
CA VAL A 17 17.38 -8.00 -21.98
C VAL A 17 16.79 -6.61 -21.88
N LEU A 18 15.50 -6.50 -21.52
CA LEU A 18 14.80 -5.23 -21.41
C LEU A 18 15.39 -4.35 -20.30
N ALA A 19 15.78 -4.95 -19.17
CA ALA A 19 16.49 -4.26 -18.10
C ALA A 19 17.86 -3.73 -18.55
N ILE A 20 18.65 -4.54 -19.27
CA ILE A 20 19.96 -4.10 -19.80
C ILE A 20 19.79 -3.00 -20.84
N ALA A 21 18.77 -3.09 -21.70
CA ALA A 21 18.46 -2.07 -22.69
C ALA A 21 18.07 -0.74 -22.02
N LEU A 22 17.20 -0.78 -21.01
CA LEU A 22 16.83 0.41 -20.23
C LEU A 22 18.03 1.02 -19.52
N PHE A 23 18.90 0.19 -18.93
CA PHE A 23 20.13 0.65 -18.30
C PHE A 23 21.06 1.34 -19.31
N GLY A 24 21.25 0.73 -20.49
CA GLY A 24 22.04 1.32 -21.56
C GLY A 24 21.48 2.66 -22.05
N LEU A 25 20.16 2.77 -22.16
CA LEU A 25 19.48 4.02 -22.50
C LEU A 25 19.73 5.10 -21.44
N MET A 26 19.58 4.77 -20.15
CA MET A 26 19.85 5.71 -19.05
C MET A 26 21.32 6.16 -19.04
N ALA A 27 22.25 5.23 -19.24
CA ALA A 27 23.66 5.57 -19.39
C ALA A 27 23.90 6.52 -20.57
N LEU A 28 23.30 6.24 -21.73
CA LEU A 28 23.42 7.11 -22.91
C LEU A 28 22.92 8.54 -22.62
N ILE A 29 21.79 8.66 -21.94
CA ILE A 29 21.22 9.96 -21.55
C ILE A 29 22.18 10.69 -20.62
N VAL A 30 22.67 10.04 -19.56
CA VAL A 30 23.58 10.65 -18.58
C VAL A 30 24.88 11.10 -19.24
N LEU A 31 25.45 10.31 -20.16
CA LEU A 31 26.69 10.65 -20.86
C LEU A 31 26.52 11.78 -21.88
N ASN A 32 25.33 11.96 -22.45
CA ASN A 32 25.06 13.01 -23.44
C ASN A 32 24.46 14.29 -22.82
N THR A 33 24.03 14.24 -21.56
CA THR A 33 23.44 15.40 -20.89
C THR A 33 24.55 16.30 -20.36
N SER A 34 24.61 17.53 -20.86
CA SER A 34 25.48 18.57 -20.31
C SER A 34 24.79 19.21 -19.12
N PHE A 35 25.42 19.14 -17.95
CA PHE A 35 25.03 19.93 -16.79
C PHE A 35 25.82 21.24 -16.82
N GLY A 36 25.14 22.38 -16.65
CA GLY A 36 25.80 23.68 -16.50
C GLY A 36 26.53 23.80 -15.16
N ASP A 37 27.09 24.98 -14.89
CA ASP A 37 27.67 25.26 -13.58
C ASP A 37 26.62 25.07 -12.47
N GLY A 38 27.03 24.38 -11.39
CA GLY A 38 26.16 24.12 -10.24
C GLY A 38 25.88 25.41 -9.47
N GLN A 39 24.89 26.17 -9.91
CA GLN A 39 24.40 27.35 -9.20
C GLN A 39 23.36 26.90 -8.17
N GLY A 40 23.67 27.10 -6.89
CA GLY A 40 22.73 26.86 -5.80
C GLY A 40 21.51 27.80 -5.88
N PHE A 41 20.50 27.50 -5.08
CA PHE A 41 19.32 28.36 -5.00
C PHE A 41 19.67 29.70 -4.31
N PRO A 42 19.10 30.83 -4.76
CA PRO A 42 19.28 32.12 -4.09
C PRO A 42 18.75 32.08 -2.65
N ASP A 43 19.44 32.78 -1.75
CA ASP A 43 18.98 32.92 -0.35
C ASP A 43 17.61 33.61 -0.28
N GLY A 44 16.73 33.12 0.58
CA GLY A 44 15.40 33.70 0.82
C GLY A 44 14.29 33.17 -0.09
N ILE A 45 14.58 32.21 -0.96
CA ILE A 45 13.57 31.60 -1.85
C ILE A 45 13.15 30.22 -1.34
N ALA A 46 11.85 30.06 -1.15
CA ALA A 46 11.26 28.77 -0.82
C ALA A 46 10.92 28.00 -2.11
N ILE A 47 11.71 26.97 -2.42
CA ILE A 47 11.52 26.12 -3.61
C ILE A 47 10.10 25.53 -3.64
N THR A 48 9.57 25.15 -2.48
CA THR A 48 8.22 24.60 -2.35
C THR A 48 7.12 25.59 -2.75
N SER A 49 7.26 26.89 -2.44
CA SER A 49 6.26 27.88 -2.84
C SER A 49 6.33 28.16 -4.34
N GLU A 50 7.53 28.29 -4.90
CA GLU A 50 7.73 28.50 -6.34
C GLU A 50 7.18 27.31 -7.16
N LEU A 51 7.41 26.07 -6.70
CA LEU A 51 6.81 24.88 -7.32
C LEU A 51 5.28 24.89 -7.22
N GLY A 52 4.74 25.31 -6.07
CA GLY A 52 3.29 25.46 -5.87
C GLY A 52 2.68 26.51 -6.79
N TYR A 53 3.36 27.63 -7.01
CA TYR A 53 2.93 28.66 -7.94
C TYR A 53 2.95 28.16 -9.39
N ALA A 54 4.00 27.43 -9.80
CA ALA A 54 4.06 26.82 -11.13
C ALA A 54 2.98 25.76 -11.36
N MET A 55 2.56 25.01 -10.33
CA MET A 55 1.51 24.00 -10.45
C MET A 55 0.13 24.58 -10.73
N PHE A 56 -0.12 25.82 -10.28
CA PHE A 56 -1.42 26.49 -10.38
C PHE A 56 -1.42 27.68 -11.35
N ASP A 57 -0.40 27.82 -12.21
CA ASP A 57 -0.31 28.92 -13.19
C ASP A 57 -0.37 30.31 -12.50
N LEU A 58 0.27 30.41 -11.32
CA LEU A 58 0.32 31.62 -10.50
C LEU A 58 1.64 32.37 -10.70
N ASP A 59 2.11 32.47 -11.94
CA ASP A 59 3.34 33.15 -12.35
C ASP A 59 3.45 34.60 -11.84
N PRO A 60 2.37 35.40 -11.74
CA PRO A 60 2.45 36.74 -11.14
C PRO A 60 2.83 36.75 -9.65
N LEU A 61 2.75 35.60 -8.98
CA LEU A 61 3.14 35.42 -7.58
C LEU A 61 4.53 34.78 -7.43
N GLN A 62 5.10 34.25 -8.53
CA GLN A 62 6.49 33.84 -8.56
C GLN A 62 7.37 35.09 -8.47
N SER A 63 8.33 35.07 -7.55
CA SER A 63 9.12 36.25 -7.19
C SER A 63 9.84 36.85 -8.42
N GLU A 64 9.44 38.01 -8.94
CA GLU A 64 10.09 38.65 -10.11
C GLU A 64 11.60 38.89 -9.88
N ALA A 65 12.00 39.15 -8.63
CA ALA A 65 13.39 39.27 -8.22
C ALA A 65 13.86 37.96 -7.55
N GLY A 66 14.43 37.05 -8.35
CA GLY A 66 15.09 35.85 -7.85
C GLY A 66 14.44 34.51 -8.23
N SER A 67 13.29 34.52 -8.91
CA SER A 67 12.63 33.30 -9.43
C SER A 67 13.62 32.26 -9.95
N ILE A 68 13.37 31.00 -9.56
CA ILE A 68 14.15 29.87 -10.02
C ILE A 68 13.91 29.74 -11.54
N PRO A 69 14.95 29.84 -12.38
CA PRO A 69 14.75 29.68 -13.81
C PRO A 69 14.28 28.26 -14.12
N ASN A 70 13.35 28.12 -15.06
CA ASN A 70 12.81 26.85 -15.56
C ASN A 70 11.99 26.02 -14.55
N THR A 71 11.28 26.65 -13.62
CA THR A 71 10.38 25.95 -12.68
C THR A 71 9.35 25.06 -13.38
N GLU A 72 8.84 25.48 -14.55
CA GLU A 72 7.91 24.68 -15.36
C GLU A 72 8.54 23.36 -15.87
N ALA A 73 9.76 23.43 -16.40
CA ALA A 73 10.46 22.24 -16.91
C ALA A 73 10.79 21.28 -15.76
N PHE A 74 11.16 21.83 -14.60
CA PHE A 74 11.35 21.05 -13.39
C PHE A 74 10.03 20.40 -12.92
N LEU A 75 8.92 21.14 -12.91
CA LEU A 75 7.58 20.61 -12.58
C LEU A 75 7.19 19.47 -13.53
N ALA A 76 7.41 19.64 -14.84
CA ALA A 76 7.13 18.61 -15.83
C ALA A 76 7.96 17.34 -15.58
N ALA A 77 9.26 17.49 -15.30
CA ALA A 77 10.13 16.37 -14.94
C ALA A 77 9.67 15.69 -13.63
N PHE A 78 9.31 16.47 -12.62
CA PHE A 78 8.79 15.97 -11.35
C PHE A 78 7.50 15.15 -11.53
N LEU A 79 6.55 15.65 -12.33
CA LEU A 79 5.31 14.93 -12.65
C LEU A 79 5.57 13.66 -13.46
N LEU A 80 6.50 13.69 -14.41
CA LEU A 80 6.89 12.50 -15.18
C LEU A 80 7.47 11.43 -14.25
N ILE A 81 8.36 11.83 -13.33
CA ILE A 81 8.92 10.94 -12.31
C ILE A 81 7.79 10.36 -11.45
N ALA A 82 6.87 11.18 -10.93
CA ALA A 82 5.74 10.70 -10.14
C ALA A 82 4.91 9.64 -10.88
N LEU A 83 4.56 9.89 -12.15
CA LEU A 83 3.85 8.94 -13.01
C LEU A 83 4.65 7.64 -13.25
N ALA A 84 5.96 7.77 -13.46
CA ALA A 84 6.83 6.61 -13.66
C ALA A 84 6.95 5.76 -12.39
N LEU A 85 7.03 6.38 -11.20
CA LEU A 85 7.05 5.65 -9.93
C LEU A 85 5.72 4.93 -9.66
N ASP A 86 4.59 5.55 -9.98
CA ASP A 86 3.26 4.94 -9.86
C ASP A 86 3.15 3.67 -10.71
N ALA A 87 3.48 3.77 -12.01
CA ALA A 87 3.48 2.63 -12.92
C ALA A 87 4.51 1.55 -12.52
N ALA A 88 5.66 1.95 -11.96
CA ALA A 88 6.66 1.01 -11.47
C ALA A 88 6.17 0.25 -10.22
N LEU A 89 5.42 0.91 -9.34
CA LEU A 89 4.81 0.28 -8.17
C LEU A 89 3.73 -0.72 -8.59
N ASP A 90 2.85 -0.33 -9.51
CA ASP A 90 1.85 -1.23 -10.09
C ASP A 90 2.51 -2.43 -10.76
N GLY A 91 3.55 -2.19 -11.55
CA GLY A 91 4.35 -3.24 -12.17
C GLY A 91 4.98 -4.17 -11.12
N ALA A 92 5.54 -3.63 -10.04
CA ALA A 92 6.12 -4.42 -8.96
C ALA A 92 5.07 -5.31 -8.27
N ILE A 93 3.85 -4.78 -8.06
CA ILE A 93 2.73 -5.56 -7.49
C ILE A 93 2.31 -6.67 -8.45
N VAL A 94 2.14 -6.37 -9.73
CA VAL A 94 1.78 -7.38 -10.76
C VAL A 94 2.84 -8.46 -10.87
N LEU A 95 4.13 -8.12 -10.80
CA LEU A 95 5.23 -9.10 -10.82
C LEU A 95 5.34 -9.89 -9.50
N ALA A 96 5.00 -9.28 -8.36
CA ALA A 96 5.02 -9.95 -7.06
C ALA A 96 3.90 -10.99 -6.93
N LYS A 97 2.75 -10.75 -7.56
CA LYS A 97 1.67 -11.73 -7.65
C LYS A 97 2.11 -12.90 -8.54
N ARG A 98 2.44 -14.02 -7.89
CA ARG A 98 2.77 -15.26 -8.58
C ARG A 98 1.53 -16.12 -8.75
N GLU A 99 1.11 -16.31 -9.99
CA GLU A 99 0.00 -17.19 -10.36
C GLU A 99 0.53 -18.40 -11.16
N GLU A 100 0.03 -19.59 -10.87
CA GLU A 100 0.29 -20.81 -11.66
C GLU A 100 -1.05 -21.42 -12.07
N ASN A 101 -1.27 -21.54 -13.39
CA ASN A 101 -2.52 -22.03 -13.98
C ASN A 101 -3.78 -21.23 -13.60
N GLY A 102 -3.64 -19.94 -13.28
CA GLY A 102 -4.76 -19.08 -12.86
C GLY A 102 -5.05 -19.10 -11.36
N GLU A 103 -4.30 -19.89 -10.58
CA GLU A 103 -4.42 -19.95 -9.14
C GLU A 103 -3.29 -19.13 -8.46
N PRO A 104 -3.60 -18.25 -7.49
CA PRO A 104 -2.59 -17.54 -6.71
C PRO A 104 -1.74 -18.52 -5.89
N ILE A 105 -0.41 -18.50 -6.06
CA ILE A 105 0.49 -19.34 -5.25
C ILE A 105 0.80 -18.61 -3.95
N VAL A 106 0.13 -18.99 -2.87
CA VAL A 106 0.47 -18.53 -1.51
C VAL A 106 1.71 -19.28 -1.04
N ALA A 107 2.76 -18.56 -0.65
CA ALA A 107 4.04 -19.14 -0.20
C ALA A 107 3.96 -19.82 1.18
N LEU A 108 2.87 -19.60 1.93
CA LEU A 108 2.57 -20.26 3.19
C LEU A 108 1.24 -21.02 3.08
N PRO A 109 1.26 -22.37 3.11
CA PRO A 109 0.04 -23.13 3.35
C PRO A 109 -0.52 -22.73 4.72
N GLN A 110 -1.68 -22.08 4.75
CA GLN A 110 -2.47 -22.00 5.97
C GLN A 110 -3.06 -23.39 6.21
N ASP A 111 -2.39 -24.20 7.03
CA ASP A 111 -2.97 -25.41 7.59
C ASP A 111 -4.13 -25.00 8.52
N GLY A 112 -5.32 -24.84 7.93
CA GLY A 112 -6.48 -24.38 8.67
C GLY A 112 -7.74 -24.20 7.81
N GLY A 113 -8.23 -25.27 7.21
CA GLY A 113 -9.63 -25.39 6.81
C GLY A 113 -10.04 -24.75 5.48
N SER A 114 -10.38 -25.61 4.51
CA SER A 114 -10.98 -25.32 3.20
C SER A 114 -12.13 -24.30 3.22
N VAL A 115 -12.15 -23.37 2.26
CA VAL A 115 -13.33 -23.15 1.39
C VAL A 115 -12.89 -22.80 -0.05
N SER A 116 -13.64 -23.41 -0.96
CA SER A 116 -13.51 -23.58 -2.40
C SER A 116 -13.76 -22.34 -3.28
N GLY A 117 -13.14 -22.31 -4.46
CA GLY A 117 -13.71 -21.77 -5.71
C GLY A 117 -13.94 -20.25 -5.80
N PRO A 118 -14.15 -19.69 -7.01
CA PRO A 118 -14.01 -18.26 -7.25
C PRO A 118 -15.20 -17.49 -6.69
N ALA A 119 -15.07 -16.98 -5.46
CA ALA A 119 -15.89 -15.90 -4.96
C ALA A 119 -15.27 -14.57 -5.43
N GLN A 120 -15.71 -14.10 -6.59
CA GLN A 120 -16.03 -12.68 -6.67
C GLN A 120 -17.11 -12.47 -5.61
N ASP A 121 -16.76 -11.85 -4.50
CA ASP A 121 -17.66 -11.01 -3.73
C ASP A 121 -16.84 -10.27 -2.68
N GLU A 122 -17.17 -9.00 -2.54
CA GLU A 122 -16.57 -7.99 -1.69
C GLU A 122 -16.13 -8.57 -0.34
N GLN A 123 -14.82 -8.62 -0.10
CA GLN A 123 -14.28 -8.75 1.24
C GLN A 123 -14.62 -7.48 2.02
N THR A 124 -15.82 -7.46 2.58
CA THR A 124 -16.18 -6.59 3.68
C THR A 124 -15.21 -6.90 4.82
N ALA A 125 -14.48 -5.87 5.25
CA ALA A 125 -13.56 -5.99 6.37
C ALA A 125 -14.35 -6.43 7.62
N ALA A 126 -14.01 -7.60 8.16
CA ALA A 126 -14.55 -8.05 9.44
C ALA A 126 -13.99 -7.15 10.56
N THR A 127 -14.87 -6.36 11.18
CA THR A 127 -14.58 -5.52 12.35
C THR A 127 -15.49 -5.87 13.53
N ASP A 128 -15.66 -7.15 13.85
CA ASP A 128 -16.47 -7.58 14.99
C ASP A 128 -15.59 -8.18 16.09
N GLY A 129 -15.01 -7.29 16.89
CA GLY A 129 -14.49 -7.65 18.21
C GLY A 129 -15.62 -8.17 19.10
N GLY A 130 -15.63 -9.47 19.38
CA GLY A 130 -16.59 -10.10 20.29
C GLY A 130 -15.98 -11.30 21.03
N VAL A 131 -15.95 -11.23 22.36
CA VAL A 131 -15.46 -12.27 23.27
C VAL A 131 -16.45 -13.44 23.36
N SER A 132 -15.97 -14.67 23.23
CA SER A 132 -16.76 -15.88 23.38
C SER A 132 -16.94 -16.23 24.87
N ASP A 133 -18.11 -15.94 25.42
CA ASP A 133 -18.54 -16.46 26.72
C ASP A 133 -19.03 -17.91 26.56
N THR A 134 -18.21 -18.86 26.97
CA THR A 134 -18.56 -20.29 27.03
C THR A 134 -18.80 -20.66 28.48
N GLY A 135 -20.05 -20.55 28.91
CA GLY A 135 -20.54 -21.03 30.20
C GLY A 135 -21.81 -21.84 30.01
N ALA A 136 -21.67 -23.01 29.38
CA ALA A 136 -22.74 -24.00 29.30
C ALA A 136 -22.65 -24.92 30.52
N GLU A 137 -23.55 -24.77 31.50
CA GLU A 137 -23.95 -25.88 32.36
C GLU A 137 -25.48 -25.92 32.49
N THR A 138 -26.07 -26.90 31.82
CA THR A 138 -27.47 -27.30 31.98
C THR A 138 -27.46 -28.76 32.39
N SER A 139 -27.87 -29.07 33.62
CA SER A 139 -28.33 -30.39 34.10
C SER A 139 -28.95 -30.16 35.49
N ALA A 140 -30.27 -30.04 35.64
CA ALA A 140 -31.31 -31.08 35.60
C ALA A 140 -31.75 -31.54 37.02
N ALA A 141 -33.02 -31.22 37.31
CA ALA A 141 -34.03 -32.03 38.02
C ALA A 141 -34.12 -32.07 39.57
N SER A 142 -35.40 -31.94 39.98
CA SER A 142 -36.12 -32.45 41.15
C SER A 142 -36.30 -31.57 42.40
N THR A 143 -37.55 -31.08 42.51
CA THR A 143 -38.51 -31.26 43.62
C THR A 143 -38.07 -30.96 45.05
N ASP A 144 -38.73 -29.99 45.70
CA ASP A 144 -39.73 -30.21 46.77
C ASP A 144 -39.80 -29.03 47.74
N ASP A 145 -41.00 -28.81 48.28
CA ASP A 145 -41.47 -27.74 49.16
C ASP A 145 -40.56 -27.39 50.35
N THR A 146 -40.50 -26.11 50.73
CA THR A 146 -40.96 -25.67 52.06
C THR A 146 -41.00 -24.14 52.22
N ASP A 147 -42.11 -23.69 52.80
CA ASP A 147 -42.42 -22.35 53.32
C ASP A 147 -41.31 -21.74 54.21
N THR A 148 -41.23 -20.40 54.27
CA THR A 148 -41.55 -19.60 55.47
C THR A 148 -41.08 -18.15 55.33
N GLU A 149 -41.96 -17.26 55.77
CA GLU A 149 -41.98 -15.80 55.74
C GLU A 149 -40.84 -15.10 56.48
N SER A 150 -40.47 -13.89 56.03
CA SER A 150 -40.33 -12.75 56.95
C SER A 150 -40.30 -11.41 56.22
N GLU A 151 -41.18 -10.54 56.70
CA GLU A 151 -41.45 -9.17 56.31
C GLU A 151 -40.34 -8.19 56.78
N THR A 152 -40.32 -7.00 56.18
CA THR A 152 -40.05 -5.64 56.75
C THR A 152 -39.76 -4.72 55.55
N GLU A 153 -40.74 -4.03 54.96
CA GLU A 153 -41.36 -2.77 55.39
C GLU A 153 -40.38 -1.63 55.75
N THR A 154 -40.71 -0.43 55.23
CA THR A 154 -40.17 0.93 55.51
C THR A 154 -39.02 1.38 54.60
N GLY A 155 -39.06 2.46 53.80
CA GLY A 155 -40.01 3.58 53.66
C GLY A 155 -39.22 4.85 53.25
N GLY A 156 -39.79 5.68 52.36
CA GLY A 156 -39.40 7.08 52.08
C GLY A 156 -38.06 7.28 51.32
N ASP A 157 -37.82 8.37 50.59
CA ASP A 157 -38.51 9.65 50.47
C ASP A 157 -37.93 10.40 49.24
N ASP A 158 -38.72 11.35 48.73
CA ASP A 158 -38.49 12.15 47.53
C ASP A 158 -37.24 13.06 47.58
N ARG A 159 -36.53 13.18 46.45
CA ARG A 159 -36.16 14.44 45.75
C ARG A 159 -35.20 14.22 44.58
#